data_AF-F0RND6-F1
#
_entry.id   AF-F0RND6-F1
#
_cell.length_a   1.000
_cell.length_b   1.000
_cell.length_c   1.000
_cell.angle_alpha   90.00
_cell.angle_beta   90.00
_cell.angle_gamma   90.00
#
_symmetry.space_group_name_H-M   'P 1'
#
loop_
_entity.id
_entity.type
_entity.pdbx_description
1 polymer ?
#
loop_
_entity_poly.entity_id
_entity_poly.type
_entity_poly.pdbx_seq_one_letter_code
_entity_poly.pdbx_strand_id
1 'polypeptide(L)'
;MEAYEAAFEASGAIGFSATAPQNSEGKQLAFILWDERAMQAFVAELDKRGLDLSPLYLGTIDPTEFPEPSSLPHEANIRQTAPFHFALTIRNTGESAWTFRPDGGCAPMVIESLSGERLWQQGPNACAGVGQLPVEVLPGQTYTQTFAWDGKDSARQPIPPSIYRVRLGSGPFSAQTLFTLP
;
A
#
# COMPACT_ATOMS: atom_id res chain seq x y z
N MET A 1 -16.21 -20.47 11.88
CA MET A 1 -16.09 -19.48 10.79
C MET A 1 -16.51 -18.11 11.32
N GLU A 2 -17.77 -17.92 11.73
CA GLU A 2 -18.27 -16.65 12.30
C GLU A 2 -17.41 -16.07 13.44
N ALA A 3 -16.95 -16.91 14.38
CA ALA A 3 -16.07 -16.45 15.47
C ALA A 3 -14.70 -15.92 14.99
N TYR A 4 -14.15 -16.47 13.90
CA TYR A 4 -12.88 -16.03 13.31
C TYR A 4 -13.05 -14.75 12.50
N GLU A 5 -14.15 -14.62 11.76
CA GLU A 5 -14.50 -13.39 11.04
C GLU A 5 -14.76 -12.25 12.03
N ALA A 6 -15.49 -12.50 13.12
CA ALA A 6 -15.69 -11.52 14.19
C ALA A 6 -14.39 -11.12 14.90
N ALA A 7 -13.44 -12.05 15.04
CA ALA A 7 -12.11 -11.72 15.55
C ALA A 7 -11.30 -10.89 14.56
N PHE A 8 -11.38 -11.21 13.27
CA PHE A 8 -10.72 -10.44 12.21
C PHE A 8 -11.25 -9.00 12.17
N GLU A 9 -12.56 -8.81 12.16
CA GLU A 9 -13.17 -7.47 12.22
C GLU A 9 -12.76 -6.70 13.49
N ALA A 10 -12.79 -7.36 14.65
CA ALA A 10 -12.43 -6.74 15.93
C ALA A 10 -10.94 -6.40 16.05
N SER A 11 -10.06 -7.12 15.34
CA SER A 11 -8.63 -6.85 15.33
C SER A 11 -8.27 -5.52 14.64
N GLY A 12 -9.15 -5.02 13.78
CA GLY A 12 -8.87 -3.86 12.94
C GLY A 12 -7.84 -4.11 11.84
N ALA A 13 -7.33 -5.34 11.70
CA ALA A 13 -6.37 -5.71 10.67
C ALA A 13 -6.95 -5.46 9.27
N ILE A 14 -6.13 -4.91 8.38
CA ILE A 14 -6.46 -4.81 6.96
C ILE A 14 -6.10 -6.15 6.29
N GLY A 15 -7.04 -6.70 5.54
CA GLY A 15 -6.91 -8.02 4.91
C GLY A 15 -8.21 -8.46 4.27
N PHE A 16 -8.24 -9.70 3.82
CA PHE A 16 -9.45 -10.38 3.36
C PHE A 16 -9.44 -11.84 3.79
N SER A 17 -10.64 -12.39 4.00
CA SER A 17 -10.83 -13.83 4.15
C SER A 17 -11.13 -14.46 2.79
N ALA A 18 -10.63 -15.68 2.61
CA ALA A 18 -10.93 -16.48 1.43
C ALA A 18 -11.15 -17.94 1.85
N THR A 19 -11.89 -18.67 1.02
CA THR A 19 -11.89 -20.13 1.10
C THR A 19 -10.80 -20.64 0.16
N ALA A 20 -9.70 -21.17 0.71
CA ALA A 20 -8.63 -21.71 -0.13
C ALA A 20 -9.01 -23.11 -0.64
N PRO A 21 -8.83 -23.41 -1.95
CA PRO A 21 -8.74 -24.79 -2.41
C PRO A 21 -7.46 -25.38 -1.83
N GLN A 22 -7.54 -26.65 -1.49
CA GLN A 22 -6.73 -27.16 -0.41
C GLN A 22 -5.49 -27.93 -0.85
N ASN A 23 -4.45 -27.90 -0.02
CA ASN A 23 -3.55 -29.02 0.22
C ASN A 23 -4.32 -30.23 0.81
N SER A 24 -3.75 -31.42 0.84
CA SER A 24 -4.43 -32.75 0.87
C SER A 24 -5.41 -33.14 2.03
N GLU A 25 -5.95 -32.26 2.90
CA GLU A 25 -6.54 -32.66 4.22
C GLU A 25 -7.93 -32.09 4.69
N GLY A 26 -8.86 -31.64 3.85
CA GLY A 26 -10.12 -30.89 4.20
C GLY A 26 -10.07 -29.32 4.30
N LYS A 27 -10.88 -28.59 3.50
CA LYS A 27 -10.89 -27.11 3.32
C LYS A 27 -10.47 -26.27 4.56
N GLN A 28 -9.47 -25.38 4.42
CA GLN A 28 -9.07 -24.43 5.47
C GLN A 28 -9.58 -23.00 5.20
N LEU A 29 -9.92 -22.29 6.27
CA LEU A 29 -10.24 -20.86 6.24
C LEU A 29 -8.92 -20.09 6.10
N ALA A 30 -8.79 -19.25 5.08
CA ALA A 30 -7.60 -18.44 4.85
C ALA A 30 -7.86 -16.97 5.17
N PHE A 31 -6.93 -16.35 5.88
CA PHE A 31 -6.87 -14.90 6.04
C PHE A 31 -5.57 -14.40 5.39
N ILE A 32 -5.70 -13.48 4.45
CA ILE A 32 -4.57 -12.82 3.79
C ILE A 32 -4.54 -11.38 4.29
N LEU A 33 -3.51 -11.04 5.05
CA LEU A 33 -3.35 -9.79 5.78
C LEU A 33 -2.43 -8.83 5.00
N TRP A 34 -2.51 -7.53 5.29
CA TRP A 34 -1.74 -6.54 4.54
C TRP A 34 -0.23 -6.60 4.79
N ASP A 35 0.18 -6.99 5.99
CA ASP A 35 1.56 -7.18 6.38
C ASP A 35 1.63 -7.90 7.74
N GLU A 36 2.85 -8.08 8.24
CA GLU A 36 3.16 -8.67 9.55
C GLU A 36 2.40 -8.01 10.71
N ARG A 37 2.21 -6.69 10.67
CA ARG A 37 1.58 -5.93 11.76
C ARG A 37 0.07 -6.16 11.80
N ALA A 38 -0.58 -6.22 10.63
CA ALA A 38 -1.97 -6.66 10.52
C ALA A 38 -2.14 -8.11 11.01
N MET A 39 -1.21 -8.99 10.65
CA MET A 39 -1.21 -10.39 11.10
C MET A 39 -1.07 -10.50 12.63
N GLN A 40 -0.13 -9.78 13.23
CA GLN A 40 0.07 -9.76 14.68
C GLN A 40 -1.17 -9.25 15.42
N ALA A 41 -1.83 -8.21 14.92
CA ALA A 41 -3.07 -7.70 15.50
C ALA A 41 -4.20 -8.74 15.46
N PHE A 42 -4.33 -9.47 14.34
CA PHE A 42 -5.32 -10.53 14.22
C PHE A 42 -5.03 -11.70 15.15
N VAL A 43 -3.78 -12.18 15.20
CA VAL A 43 -3.36 -13.26 16.10
C VAL A 43 -3.59 -12.89 17.57
N ALA A 44 -3.31 -11.65 17.96
CA ALA A 44 -3.58 -11.18 19.32
C ALA A 44 -5.08 -11.21 19.68
N GLU A 45 -5.97 -10.85 18.74
CA GLU A 45 -7.41 -10.91 18.97
C GLU A 45 -7.95 -12.35 19.01
N LEU A 46 -7.32 -13.29 18.27
CA LEU A 46 -7.63 -14.72 18.36
C LEU A 46 -7.22 -15.31 19.72
N ASP A 47 -6.01 -15.00 20.19
CA ASP A 47 -5.49 -15.45 21.48
C ASP A 47 -6.37 -14.96 22.65
N LYS A 48 -6.71 -13.67 22.64
CA LYS A 48 -7.64 -13.06 23.60
C LYS A 48 -9.00 -13.78 23.69
N ARG A 49 -9.45 -14.39 22.60
CA ARG A 49 -10.72 -15.14 22.51
C ARG A 49 -10.57 -16.63 22.75
N GLY A 50 -9.36 -17.14 22.94
CA GLY A 50 -9.07 -18.57 23.07
C GLY A 50 -9.40 -19.35 21.79
N LEU A 51 -9.28 -18.74 20.62
CA LEU A 51 -9.56 -19.38 19.34
C LEU A 51 -8.31 -20.12 18.82
N ASP A 52 -8.49 -21.36 18.36
CA ASP A 52 -7.42 -22.17 17.81
C ASP A 52 -6.97 -21.66 16.44
N LEU A 53 -5.65 -21.55 16.24
CA LEU A 53 -5.01 -21.13 15.00
C LEU A 53 -4.80 -22.29 14.02
N SER A 54 -4.78 -23.54 14.50
CA SER A 54 -4.51 -24.73 13.68
C SER A 54 -5.40 -24.91 12.44
N PRO A 55 -6.69 -24.50 12.42
CA PRO A 55 -7.51 -24.64 11.22
C PRO A 55 -7.36 -23.47 10.23
N LEU A 56 -6.52 -22.48 10.55
CA LEU A 56 -6.35 -21.27 9.75
C LEU A 56 -5.08 -21.33 8.90
N TYR A 57 -5.20 -20.91 7.65
CA TYR A 57 -4.06 -20.41 6.90
C TYR A 57 -3.94 -18.90 7.12
N LEU A 58 -2.80 -18.45 7.63
CA LEU A 58 -2.46 -17.04 7.75
C LEU A 58 -1.34 -16.71 6.78
N GLY A 59 -1.55 -15.72 5.93
CA GLY A 59 -0.52 -15.19 5.04
C GLY A 59 -0.57 -13.68 4.98
N THR A 60 0.48 -13.07 4.46
CA THR A 60 0.51 -11.65 4.14
C THR A 60 0.55 -11.48 2.62
N ILE A 61 0.01 -10.37 2.13
CA ILE A 61 0.28 -9.92 0.76
C ILE A 61 1.78 -9.63 0.59
N ASP A 62 2.23 -9.67 -0.66
CA ASP A 62 3.60 -9.27 -0.98
C ASP A 62 3.84 -7.78 -0.68
N PRO A 63 5.08 -7.40 -0.32
CA PRO A 63 5.47 -6.01 -0.20
C PRO A 63 5.14 -5.24 -1.49
N THR A 64 4.49 -4.07 -1.36
CA THR A 64 4.33 -3.13 -2.48
C THR A 64 5.69 -2.82 -3.09
N GLU A 65 5.78 -3.04 -4.39
CA GLU A 65 6.94 -2.72 -5.21
C GLU A 65 6.74 -1.41 -5.95
N PHE A 66 7.86 -0.81 -6.37
CA PHE A 66 7.87 0.40 -7.17
C PHE A 66 8.60 0.10 -8.47
N PRO A 67 8.24 0.78 -9.58
CA PRO A 67 8.96 0.64 -10.82
C PRO A 67 10.45 0.95 -10.62
N GLU A 68 11.29 0.24 -11.37
CA GLU A 68 12.69 0.62 -11.54
C GLU A 68 12.79 2.06 -12.06
N PRO A 69 13.87 2.80 -11.72
CA PRO A 69 14.04 4.17 -12.16
C PRO A 69 13.84 4.31 -13.69
N SER A 70 12.89 5.14 -14.09
CA SER A 70 12.62 5.40 -15.51
C SER A 70 13.85 6.00 -16.19
N SER A 71 14.15 5.53 -17.40
CA SER A 71 15.16 6.13 -18.27
C SER A 71 14.68 7.40 -18.99
N LEU A 72 13.39 7.72 -18.89
CA LEU A 72 12.83 8.96 -19.46
C LEU A 72 13.36 10.17 -18.68
N PRO A 73 13.80 11.26 -19.33
CA PRO A 73 14.22 12.46 -18.61
C PRO A 73 13.07 13.11 -17.85
N HIS A 74 13.16 13.15 -16.52
CA HIS A 74 12.12 13.71 -15.66
C HIS A 74 12.65 14.25 -14.35
N GLU A 75 11.84 15.08 -13.69
CA GLU A 75 11.94 15.40 -12.26
C GLU A 75 10.68 14.90 -11.55
N ALA A 76 10.83 14.11 -10.48
CA ALA A 76 9.72 13.64 -9.67
C ALA A 76 9.86 14.16 -8.23
N ASN A 77 8.80 14.77 -7.71
CA ASN A 77 8.78 15.36 -6.37
C ASN A 77 7.50 14.99 -5.64
N ILE A 78 7.59 14.83 -4.33
CA ILE A 78 6.44 14.61 -3.45
C ILE A 78 6.25 15.83 -2.55
N ARG A 79 5.00 16.29 -2.46
CA ARG A 79 4.60 17.32 -1.51
C ARG A 79 3.46 16.82 -0.64
N GLN A 80 3.57 16.98 0.68
CA GLN A 80 2.45 16.83 1.60
C GLN A 80 1.54 18.05 1.44
N THR A 81 0.28 17.82 1.03
CA THR A 81 -0.72 18.87 0.77
C THR A 81 -1.68 19.06 1.96
N ALA A 82 -1.84 18.02 2.78
CA ALA A 82 -2.53 18.04 4.07
C ALA A 82 -1.96 16.89 4.95
N PRO A 83 -2.29 16.77 6.26
CA PRO A 83 -1.65 15.81 7.17
C PRO A 83 -1.52 14.38 6.63
N PHE A 84 -2.52 13.90 5.89
CA PHE A 84 -2.53 12.57 5.28
C PHE A 84 -2.75 12.58 3.76
N HIS A 85 -2.50 13.72 3.11
CA HIS A 85 -2.63 13.87 1.67
C HIS A 85 -1.31 14.27 1.05
N PHE A 86 -0.98 13.61 -0.06
CA PHE A 86 0.27 13.82 -0.78
C PHE A 86 0.00 14.02 -2.26
N ALA A 87 0.87 14.77 -2.92
CA ALA A 87 0.90 14.93 -4.37
C ALA A 87 2.25 14.49 -4.90
N LEU A 88 2.25 13.53 -5.84
CA LEU A 88 3.40 13.20 -6.68
C LEU A 88 3.32 14.03 -7.95
N THR A 89 4.32 14.86 -8.18
CA THR A 89 4.44 15.73 -9.34
C THR A 89 5.59 15.24 -10.20
N ILE A 90 5.33 14.96 -11.47
CA ILE A 90 6.32 14.46 -12.43
C ILE A 90 6.39 15.44 -13.60
N ARG A 91 7.56 16.04 -13.81
CA ARG A 91 7.82 17.00 -14.88
C ARG A 91 8.66 16.35 -15.97
N ASN A 92 8.23 16.51 -17.21
CA ASN A 92 9.04 16.16 -18.37
C ASN A 92 10.18 17.18 -18.55
N THR A 93 11.42 16.74 -18.41
CA THR A 93 12.61 17.57 -18.63
C THR A 93 13.34 17.26 -19.94
N GLY A 94 12.82 16.31 -20.72
CA GLY A 94 13.35 15.93 -22.02
C GLY A 94 12.81 16.81 -23.16
N GLU A 95 13.27 16.51 -24.37
CA GLU A 95 12.92 17.23 -25.60
C GLU A 95 11.71 16.62 -26.33
N SER A 96 11.29 15.42 -25.94
CA SER A 96 10.18 14.68 -26.56
C SER A 96 9.04 14.45 -25.57
N ALA A 97 7.81 14.36 -26.09
CA ALA A 97 6.67 13.90 -25.32
C ALA A 97 6.85 12.43 -24.92
N TRP A 98 6.36 12.06 -23.74
CA TRP A 98 6.22 10.66 -23.34
C TRP A 98 4.78 10.35 -22.99
N THR A 99 4.41 9.09 -23.18
CA THR A 99 3.09 8.56 -22.84
C THR A 99 3.25 7.43 -21.84
N PHE A 100 2.43 7.41 -20.80
CA PHE A 100 2.38 6.32 -19.83
C PHE A 100 0.96 6.13 -19.30
N ARG A 101 0.67 4.97 -18.71
CA ARG A 101 -0.61 4.72 -18.04
C ARG A 101 -0.41 4.94 -16.53
N PRO A 102 -1.18 5.82 -15.89
CA PRO A 102 -1.16 5.93 -14.45
C PRO A 102 -1.89 4.74 -13.81
N ASP A 103 -1.47 4.37 -12.62
CA ASP A 103 -2.04 3.24 -11.86
C ASP A 103 -3.39 3.61 -11.18
N GLY A 104 -3.76 4.89 -11.21
CA GLY A 104 -5.01 5.41 -10.65
C GLY A 104 -5.15 5.09 -9.16
N GLY A 105 -6.27 4.48 -8.77
CA GLY A 105 -6.55 4.09 -7.39
C GLY A 105 -5.70 2.95 -6.84
N CYS A 106 -4.86 2.31 -7.67
CA CYS A 106 -3.93 1.26 -7.23
C CYS A 106 -2.47 1.71 -7.31
N ALA A 107 -2.23 3.01 -7.44
CA ALA A 107 -0.90 3.58 -7.44
C ALA A 107 -0.14 3.21 -6.15
N PRO A 108 1.13 2.75 -6.27
CA PRO A 108 1.88 2.26 -5.12
C PRO A 108 2.18 3.41 -4.16
N MET A 109 1.88 3.17 -2.88
CA MET A 109 2.16 4.09 -1.79
C MET A 109 2.63 3.30 -0.58
N VAL A 110 3.72 3.74 0.02
CA VAL A 110 4.31 3.13 1.22
C VAL A 110 4.64 4.21 2.24
N ILE A 111 4.32 3.94 3.51
CA ILE A 111 4.71 4.74 4.67
C ILE A 111 5.67 3.91 5.52
N GLU A 112 6.85 4.48 5.79
CA GLU A 112 7.93 3.84 6.53
C GLU A 112 8.44 4.72 7.67
N SER A 113 8.89 4.08 8.75
CA SER A 113 9.70 4.73 9.76
C SER A 113 11.10 5.06 9.22
N LEU A 114 11.83 5.93 9.94
CA LEU A 114 13.21 6.24 9.57
C LEU A 114 14.17 5.05 9.67
N SER A 115 13.86 4.05 10.52
CA SER A 115 14.61 2.78 10.61
C SER A 115 14.31 1.82 9.45
N GLY A 116 13.34 2.15 8.58
CA GLY A 116 12.96 1.32 7.43
C GLY A 116 11.85 0.32 7.73
N GLU A 117 11.21 0.39 8.90
CA GLU A 117 10.00 -0.41 9.17
C GLU A 117 8.85 0.12 8.32
N ARG A 118 8.22 -0.76 7.55
CA ARG A 118 7.00 -0.45 6.81
C ARG A 118 5.79 -0.47 7.74
N LEU A 119 5.08 0.65 7.80
CA LEU A 119 3.94 0.83 8.71
C LEU A 119 2.61 0.69 7.99
N TRP A 120 2.59 1.03 6.70
CA TRP A 120 1.40 0.96 5.87
C TRP A 120 1.79 0.86 4.38
N GLN A 121 0.95 0.18 3.60
CA GLN A 121 1.14 0.07 2.15
C GLN A 121 -0.17 -0.05 1.35
N GLN A 122 -0.10 0.42 0.10
CA GLN A 122 -1.11 0.25 -0.94
C GLN A 122 -0.41 -0.06 -2.26
N GLY A 123 -1.05 -0.89 -3.09
CA GLY A 123 -0.52 -1.38 -4.36
C GLY A 123 0.23 -2.73 -4.34
N PRO A 124 0.01 -3.66 -3.39
CA PRO A 124 0.68 -4.97 -3.41
C PRO A 124 0.25 -5.84 -4.60
N ASN A 125 -0.92 -5.55 -5.17
CA ASN A 125 -1.41 -6.15 -6.38
C ASN A 125 -1.63 -5.00 -7.34
N ALA A 126 -0.66 -4.76 -8.23
CA ALA A 126 -0.81 -3.81 -9.31
C ALA A 126 -2.15 -4.10 -10.01
N CYS A 127 -3.18 -3.30 -9.77
CA CYS A 127 -4.31 -3.23 -10.69
C CYS A 127 -3.71 -2.58 -11.93
N ALA A 128 -3.09 -3.38 -12.80
CA ALA A 128 -2.35 -2.87 -13.94
C ALA A 128 -3.30 -2.08 -14.84
N GLY A 129 -3.35 -0.76 -14.65
CA GLY A 129 -4.05 0.23 -15.47
C GLY A 129 -5.50 -0.09 -15.85
N VAL A 130 -6.23 -0.94 -15.12
CA VAL A 130 -7.59 -1.33 -15.52
C VAL A 130 -8.47 -0.09 -15.47
N GLY A 131 -8.84 0.40 -16.66
CA GLY A 131 -9.71 1.57 -16.83
C GLY A 131 -9.00 2.93 -16.90
N GLN A 132 -7.66 2.99 -16.83
CA GLN A 132 -6.93 4.26 -16.95
C GLN A 132 -6.43 4.46 -18.40
N LEU A 133 -6.77 5.62 -18.98
CA LEU A 133 -6.28 6.03 -20.29
C LEU A 133 -4.80 6.44 -20.20
N PRO A 134 -4.00 6.21 -21.26
CA PRO A 134 -2.65 6.76 -21.31
C PRO A 134 -2.67 8.28 -21.22
N VAL A 135 -1.71 8.83 -20.48
CA VAL A 135 -1.46 10.27 -20.36
C VAL A 135 -0.24 10.60 -21.18
N GLU A 136 -0.36 11.59 -22.06
CA GLU A 136 0.75 12.23 -22.74
C GLU A 136 1.25 13.43 -21.93
N VAL A 137 2.56 13.53 -21.73
CA VAL A 137 3.22 14.65 -21.05
C VAL A 137 4.23 15.29 -22.00
N LEU A 138 3.92 16.49 -22.48
CA LEU A 138 4.78 17.22 -23.42
C LEU A 138 6.06 17.75 -22.73
N PRO A 139 7.11 18.12 -23.49
CA PRO A 139 8.31 18.76 -22.94
C PRO A 139 7.97 19.94 -22.03
N GLY A 140 8.55 19.96 -20.83
CA GLY A 140 8.31 20.98 -19.81
C GLY A 140 6.98 20.88 -19.06
N GLN A 141 6.02 20.05 -19.52
CA GLN A 141 4.76 19.83 -18.82
C GLN A 141 4.93 18.99 -17.57
N THR A 142 3.93 19.09 -16.70
CA THR A 142 3.88 18.44 -15.41
C THR A 142 2.59 17.64 -15.28
N TYR A 143 2.72 16.38 -14.89
CA TYR A 143 1.63 15.53 -14.43
C TYR A 143 1.60 15.51 -12.90
N THR A 144 0.41 15.42 -12.31
CA THR A 144 0.25 15.31 -10.85
C THR A 144 -0.75 14.21 -10.50
N GLN A 145 -0.35 13.31 -9.60
CA GLN A 145 -1.20 12.29 -8.99
C GLN A 145 -1.31 12.57 -7.49
N THR A 146 -2.53 12.48 -6.96
CA THR A 146 -2.81 12.68 -5.54
C THR A 146 -3.02 11.36 -4.82
N PHE A 147 -2.60 11.32 -3.56
CA PHE A 147 -2.69 10.16 -2.68
C PHE A 147 -3.28 10.58 -1.35
N ALA A 148 -4.00 9.65 -0.72
CA ALA A 148 -4.57 9.83 0.60
C ALA A 148 -4.32 8.59 1.43
N TRP A 149 -4.04 8.82 2.70
CA TRP A 149 -3.91 7.81 3.74
C TRP A 149 -4.73 8.27 4.94
N ASP A 150 -5.06 7.39 5.89
CA ASP A 150 -5.93 7.70 7.02
C ASP A 150 -5.16 7.94 8.33
N GLY A 151 -3.83 7.95 8.27
CA GLY A 151 -2.97 8.15 9.44
C GLY A 151 -2.76 6.92 10.31
N LYS A 152 -3.20 5.74 9.84
CA LYS A 152 -3.14 4.49 10.60
C LYS A 152 -2.24 3.46 9.97
N ASP A 153 -1.67 2.59 10.80
CA ASP A 153 -0.96 1.42 10.31
C ASP A 153 -1.92 0.36 9.74
N SER A 154 -1.37 -0.73 9.23
CA SER A 154 -2.12 -1.88 8.70
C SER A 154 -3.01 -2.60 9.74
N ALA A 155 -2.82 -2.33 11.04
CA ALA A 155 -3.66 -2.80 12.14
C ALA A 155 -4.71 -1.74 12.56
N ARG A 156 -4.90 -0.69 11.74
CA ARG A 156 -5.78 0.47 12.00
C ARG A 156 -5.45 1.21 13.30
N GLN A 157 -4.24 1.05 13.83
CA GLN A 157 -3.79 1.84 14.98
C GLN A 157 -3.25 3.19 14.49
N PRO A 158 -3.55 4.29 15.19
CA PRO A 158 -2.97 5.59 14.87
C PRO A 158 -1.45 5.53 14.91
N ILE A 159 -0.79 6.04 13.87
CA ILE A 159 0.67 6.19 13.88
C ILE A 159 1.01 7.41 14.75
N PRO A 160 1.98 7.32 15.67
CA PRO A 160 2.32 8.42 16.56
C PRO A 160 2.96 9.61 15.82
N PRO A 161 2.91 10.83 16.38
CA PRO A 161 3.62 11.97 15.82
C PRO A 161 5.13 11.73 15.72
N SER A 162 5.70 11.88 14.52
CA SER A 162 7.14 11.72 14.25
C SER A 162 7.47 12.16 12.82
N ILE A 163 8.73 11.95 12.40
CA ILE A 163 9.17 12.05 11.02
C ILE A 163 9.15 10.66 10.38
N TYR A 164 8.55 10.58 9.20
CA TYR A 164 8.38 9.35 8.43
C TYR A 164 8.86 9.55 6.99
N ARG A 165 9.06 8.44 6.29
CA ARG A 165 9.31 8.42 4.85
C ARG A 165 8.02 8.01 4.14
N VAL A 166 7.69 8.72 3.08
CA VAL A 166 6.66 8.33 2.12
C VAL A 166 7.31 8.05 0.78
N ARG A 167 6.93 6.95 0.13
CA ARG A 167 7.28 6.63 -1.25
C ARG A 167 6.02 6.48 -2.07
N LEU A 168 5.95 7.15 -3.22
CA LEU A 168 4.79 7.17 -4.13
C LEU A 168 5.25 6.80 -5.54
N GLY A 169 4.39 6.12 -6.29
CA GLY A 169 4.63 5.83 -7.69
C GLY A 169 3.40 6.01 -8.57
N SER A 170 3.63 6.21 -9.87
CA SER A 170 2.59 6.31 -10.89
C SER A 170 3.18 5.97 -12.25
N GLY A 171 2.74 4.87 -12.85
CA GLY A 171 3.33 4.33 -14.07
C GLY A 171 4.80 3.96 -13.83
N PRO A 172 5.75 4.36 -14.70
CA PRO A 172 7.17 4.04 -14.50
C PRO A 172 7.90 5.02 -13.57
N PHE A 173 7.20 5.94 -12.90
CA PHE A 173 7.81 6.96 -12.06
C PHE A 173 7.57 6.68 -10.59
N SER A 174 8.59 6.94 -9.78
CA SER A 174 8.44 6.97 -8.32
C SER A 174 9.31 8.06 -7.72
N ALA A 175 8.93 8.52 -6.53
CA ALA A 175 9.72 9.41 -5.72
C ALA A 175 9.56 9.05 -4.24
N GLN A 176 10.43 9.59 -3.41
CA GLN A 176 10.32 9.49 -1.96
C GLN A 176 10.65 10.83 -1.31
N THR A 177 10.03 11.10 -0.16
CA THR A 177 10.37 12.26 0.67
C THR A 177 10.14 11.95 2.14
N LEU A 178 10.66 12.81 3.01
CA LEU A 178 10.32 12.80 4.43
C LEU A 178 9.11 13.70 4.68
N PHE A 179 8.26 13.32 5.63
CA PHE A 179 7.14 14.13 6.08
C PHE A 179 7.01 14.05 7.60
N THR A 180 6.35 15.05 8.19
CA THR A 180 6.10 15.09 9.63
C THR A 180 4.62 14.81 9.88
N LEU A 181 4.36 13.92 10.83
CA LEU A 181 3.04 13.69 11.38
C LEU A 181 2.89 14.53 12.66
N PRO A 182 1.92 15.46 12.72
CA PRO A 182 1.74 16.37 13.86
C PRO A 182 1.19 15.68 15.11
#